data_AF-A0A1F5LIK8-F1
#
_entry.id   AF-A0A1F5LIK8-F1
#
_cell.length_a   1.000
_cell.length_b   1.000
_cell.length_c   1.000
_cell.angle_alpha   90.00
_cell.angle_beta   90.00
_cell.angle_gamma   90.00
#
_symmetry.space_group_name_H-M   'P 1'
#
loop_
_entity.id
_entity.type
_entity.pdbx_description
1 polymer ?
#
loop_
_entity_poly.entity_id
_entity_poly.type
_entity_poly.pdbx_seq_one_letter_code
_entity_poly.pdbx_strand_id
1 'polypeptide(L)'
;MVSTLDPVVDKTQISFNNPYYHICMAGTFTRQCHPQYLSYEAHANISHPGALDGIQIHTDEIDEVLSHMDSNRLTVAVIMDSMDWFDPNGVAAATQITKLNRTLKMGGRVLLRSSALRPWYVDIFEAHGFSSKCMGYRTDGACIDRVNMYASCWLCTKMENLPLLTPEPEMECMDVPDINRFSL
;
A
#
# COMPACT_ATOMS: atom_id res chain seq x y z
N MET A 1 15.05 -14.82 -12.48
CA MET A 1 14.48 -14.64 -13.84
C MET A 1 13.67 -15.86 -14.25
N VAL A 2 14.24 -17.07 -14.20
CA VAL A 2 13.55 -18.37 -14.40
C VAL A 2 12.26 -18.48 -13.58
N SER A 3 12.32 -18.39 -12.24
CA SER A 3 11.12 -18.48 -11.38
C SER A 3 10.16 -17.28 -11.48
N THR A 4 10.45 -16.27 -12.31
CA THR A 4 9.60 -15.09 -12.51
C THR A 4 8.88 -15.16 -13.84
N LEU A 5 9.62 -15.35 -14.95
CA LEU A 5 9.08 -15.30 -16.32
C LEU A 5 8.53 -16.65 -16.78
N ASP A 6 9.19 -17.76 -16.46
CA ASP A 6 8.77 -19.08 -16.93
C ASP A 6 7.35 -19.43 -16.46
N PRO A 7 6.98 -19.21 -15.18
CA PRO A 7 5.59 -19.41 -14.74
C PRO A 7 4.59 -18.51 -15.44
N VAL A 8 4.99 -17.32 -15.90
CA VAL A 8 4.10 -16.42 -16.65
C VAL A 8 3.85 -16.96 -18.05
N VAL A 9 4.91 -17.39 -18.75
CA VAL A 9 4.80 -17.98 -20.10
C VAL A 9 4.00 -19.28 -20.06
N ASP A 10 4.21 -20.11 -19.03
CA ASP A 10 3.49 -21.37 -18.86
C ASP A 10 2.00 -21.18 -18.53
N LYS A 11 1.64 -20.13 -17.79
CA LYS A 11 0.27 -19.92 -17.27
C LYS A 11 -0.54 -18.90 -18.06
N THR A 12 0.10 -18.06 -18.88
CA THR A 12 -0.58 -16.98 -19.60
C THR A 12 -0.20 -16.95 -21.07
N GLN A 13 -1.20 -16.88 -21.95
CA GLN A 13 -0.93 -16.63 -23.37
C GLN A 13 -0.63 -15.16 -23.58
N ILE A 14 0.62 -14.83 -23.90
CA ILE A 14 1.05 -13.43 -23.93
C ILE A 14 0.35 -12.63 -25.04
N SER A 15 0.09 -13.24 -26.19
CA SER A 15 -0.57 -12.56 -27.32
C SER A 15 -2.02 -12.14 -27.06
N PHE A 16 -2.73 -12.79 -26.13
CA PHE A 16 -4.18 -12.60 -25.96
C PHE A 16 -4.62 -12.31 -24.51
N ASN A 17 -3.85 -12.71 -23.51
CA ASN A 17 -4.26 -12.67 -22.10
C ASN A 17 -3.18 -12.08 -21.17
N ASN A 18 -2.13 -11.48 -21.70
CA ASN A 18 -1.12 -10.81 -20.88
C ASN A 18 -0.69 -9.46 -21.48
N PRO A 19 -1.49 -8.40 -21.30
CA PRO A 19 -1.20 -7.10 -21.90
C PRO A 19 0.13 -6.51 -21.41
N TYR A 20 0.53 -6.85 -20.18
CA TYR A 20 1.73 -6.30 -19.53
C TYR A 20 3.02 -6.71 -20.25
N TYR A 21 3.14 -7.98 -20.67
CA TYR A 21 4.28 -8.43 -21.47
C TYR A 21 4.07 -8.26 -22.98
N HIS A 22 2.82 -8.29 -23.44
CA HIS A 22 2.49 -8.10 -24.85
C HIS A 22 3.02 -6.75 -25.37
N ILE A 23 2.76 -5.67 -24.65
CA ILE A 23 3.17 -4.32 -25.06
C ILE A 23 4.70 -4.20 -25.17
N CYS A 24 5.45 -4.87 -24.30
CA CYS A 24 6.92 -4.86 -24.35
C CYS A 24 7.47 -5.55 -25.61
N MET A 25 6.77 -6.55 -26.15
CA MET A 25 7.21 -7.27 -27.35
C MET A 25 6.66 -6.69 -28.65
N ALA A 26 5.40 -6.25 -28.65
CA ALA A 26 4.70 -5.79 -29.85
C ALA A 26 4.72 -4.26 -30.01
N GLY A 27 5.11 -3.50 -28.98
CA GLY A 27 5.10 -2.03 -28.96
C GLY A 27 3.69 -1.40 -28.99
N THR A 28 2.64 -2.21 -29.12
CA THR A 28 1.24 -1.78 -29.16
C THR A 28 0.33 -2.79 -28.45
N PHE A 29 -0.86 -2.36 -28.01
CA PHE A 29 -1.91 -3.28 -27.57
C PHE A 29 -2.77 -3.74 -28.74
N THR A 30 -3.42 -4.90 -28.61
CA THR A 30 -4.44 -5.36 -29.56
C THR A 30 -5.85 -5.19 -28.97
N ARG A 31 -6.89 -5.34 -29.79
CA ARG A 31 -8.28 -5.36 -29.32
C ARG A 31 -8.61 -6.53 -28.39
N GLN A 32 -7.79 -7.58 -28.38
CA GLN A 32 -7.99 -8.76 -27.53
C GLN A 32 -7.08 -8.74 -26.30
N CYS A 33 -5.88 -8.15 -26.43
CA CYS A 33 -4.88 -8.09 -25.37
C CYS A 33 -4.59 -6.62 -25.02
N HIS A 34 -5.41 -6.07 -24.13
CA HIS A 34 -5.25 -4.72 -23.57
C HIS A 34 -5.65 -4.69 -22.08
N PRO A 35 -5.17 -3.71 -21.30
CA PRO A 35 -5.69 -3.47 -19.96
C PRO A 35 -7.20 -3.17 -19.98
N GLN A 36 -7.92 -3.57 -18.92
CA GLN A 36 -9.40 -3.46 -18.88
C GLN A 36 -9.90 -2.03 -19.11
N TYR A 37 -9.17 -1.03 -18.61
CA TYR A 37 -9.53 0.39 -18.76
C TYR A 37 -9.45 0.89 -20.22
N LEU A 38 -8.81 0.15 -21.14
CA LEU A 38 -8.81 0.45 -22.58
C LEU A 38 -9.95 -0.24 -23.34
N SER A 39 -10.80 -1.03 -22.67
CA SER A 39 -11.94 -1.67 -23.32
C SER A 39 -13.00 -0.65 -23.74
N TYR A 40 -13.78 -0.99 -24.77
CA TYR A 40 -14.93 -0.16 -25.19
C TYR A 40 -15.95 0.00 -24.07
N GLU A 41 -16.22 -1.06 -23.31
CA GLU A 41 -17.13 -1.04 -22.17
C GLU A 41 -16.62 -0.12 -21.05
N ALA A 42 -15.34 -0.21 -20.70
CA ALA A 42 -14.74 0.69 -19.72
C ALA A 42 -14.80 2.14 -20.19
N HIS A 43 -14.43 2.41 -21.45
CA HIS A 43 -14.56 3.75 -22.03
C HIS A 43 -15.99 4.25 -21.94
N ALA A 44 -16.97 3.44 -22.38
CA ALA A 44 -18.37 3.80 -22.26
C ALA A 44 -18.71 4.18 -20.82
N ASN A 45 -18.36 3.37 -19.83
CA ASN A 45 -18.65 3.65 -18.41
C ASN A 45 -17.94 4.92 -17.89
N ILE A 46 -16.65 5.10 -18.16
CA ILE A 46 -15.84 6.18 -17.57
C ILE A 46 -15.96 7.51 -18.33
N SER A 47 -16.46 7.51 -19.55
CA SER A 47 -16.64 8.74 -20.35
C SER A 47 -17.96 9.46 -20.08
N HIS A 48 -18.84 8.91 -19.23
CA HIS A 48 -20.05 9.64 -18.83
C HIS A 48 -19.68 10.87 -17.99
N PRO A 49 -20.38 12.01 -18.15
CA PRO A 49 -20.18 13.18 -17.31
C PRO A 49 -20.29 12.82 -15.82
N GLY A 50 -19.31 13.24 -15.03
CA GLY A 50 -19.25 13.00 -13.59
C GLY A 50 -18.67 11.63 -13.17
N ALA A 51 -18.34 10.74 -14.10
CA ALA A 51 -17.81 9.41 -13.77
C ALA A 51 -16.48 9.44 -13.00
N LEU A 52 -15.73 10.54 -13.12
CA LEU A 52 -14.43 10.73 -12.48
C LEU A 52 -14.47 11.72 -11.30
N ASP A 53 -15.65 12.21 -10.90
CA ASP A 53 -15.78 13.20 -9.82
C ASP A 53 -15.30 12.68 -8.45
N GLY A 54 -15.27 11.34 -8.31
CA GLY A 54 -14.73 10.66 -7.13
C GLY A 54 -13.21 10.49 -7.11
N ILE A 55 -12.49 10.90 -8.17
CA ILE A 55 -11.04 10.77 -8.25
C ILE A 55 -10.39 12.01 -7.66
N GLN A 56 -9.55 11.77 -6.65
CA GLN A 56 -8.71 12.80 -6.04
C GLN A 56 -7.25 12.39 -6.21
N ILE A 57 -6.43 13.32 -6.67
CA ILE A 57 -4.99 13.13 -6.85
C ILE A 57 -4.30 13.97 -5.80
N HIS A 58 -3.42 13.34 -5.04
CA HIS A 58 -2.57 13.99 -4.05
C HIS A 58 -1.13 13.92 -4.52
N THR A 59 -0.39 15.02 -4.34
CA THR A 59 1.04 15.11 -4.68
C THR A 59 1.94 15.07 -3.44
N ASP A 60 1.34 15.15 -2.26
CA ASP A 60 2.04 15.06 -0.97
C ASP A 60 2.43 13.62 -0.64
N GLU A 61 3.26 13.47 0.37
CA GLU A 61 3.55 12.16 0.93
C GLU A 61 2.27 11.52 1.49
N ILE A 62 2.14 10.21 1.30
CA ILE A 62 1.00 9.43 1.80
C ILE A 62 0.78 9.62 3.31
N ASP A 63 1.85 9.82 4.07
CA ASP A 63 1.78 10.08 5.50
C ASP A 63 1.06 11.41 5.82
N GLU A 64 1.29 12.44 5.01
CA GLU A 64 0.61 13.74 5.09
C GLU A 64 -0.84 13.67 4.63
N VAL A 65 -1.10 12.99 3.52
CA VAL A 65 -2.47 12.80 3.01
C VAL A 65 -3.34 12.08 4.05
N LEU A 66 -2.79 11.04 4.68
CA LEU A 66 -3.49 10.30 5.73
C LEU A 66 -3.64 11.10 7.02
N SER A 67 -2.75 12.05 7.34
CA SER A 67 -2.93 12.95 8.50
C SER A 67 -4.17 13.84 8.35
N HIS A 68 -4.41 14.38 7.15
CA HIS A 68 -5.49 15.32 6.89
C HIS A 68 -6.83 14.66 6.55
N MET A 69 -6.84 13.34 6.37
CA MET A 69 -8.06 12.59 6.04
C MET A 69 -8.92 12.34 7.28
N ASP A 70 -10.25 12.39 7.15
CA ASP A 70 -11.14 12.06 8.26
C ASP A 70 -11.00 10.61 8.72
N SER A 71 -11.29 10.37 10.00
CA SER A 71 -11.35 9.01 10.55
C SER A 71 -12.48 8.21 9.88
N ASN A 72 -12.27 6.90 9.69
CA ASN A 72 -13.23 5.99 9.03
C ASN A 72 -13.62 6.34 7.58
N ARG A 73 -12.89 7.23 6.91
CA ARG A 73 -13.13 7.65 5.52
C ARG A 73 -12.89 6.54 4.50
N LEU A 74 -11.89 5.69 4.74
CA LEU A 74 -11.47 4.63 3.83
C LEU A 74 -12.18 3.32 4.13
N THR A 75 -12.48 2.57 3.07
CA THR A 75 -12.98 1.19 3.17
C THR A 75 -11.95 0.17 2.74
N VAL A 76 -11.13 0.53 1.75
CA VAL A 76 -10.02 -0.25 1.24
C VAL A 76 -8.87 0.72 0.95
N ALA A 77 -7.65 0.35 1.33
CA ALA A 77 -6.42 0.96 0.89
C ALA A 77 -5.62 -0.06 0.08
N VAL A 78 -5.13 0.32 -1.09
CA VAL A 78 -4.21 -0.51 -1.89
C VAL A 78 -2.85 0.15 -1.83
N ILE A 79 -1.89 -0.52 -1.22
CA ILE A 79 -0.56 0.01 -0.96
C ILE A 79 0.43 -0.84 -1.76
N MET A 80 1.11 -0.18 -2.69
CA MET A 80 2.04 -0.81 -3.62
C MET A 80 3.34 -0.01 -3.63
N ASP A 81 4.47 -0.70 -3.73
CA ASP A 81 5.81 -0.10 -3.84
C ASP A 81 6.11 0.95 -2.75
N SER A 82 5.72 0.66 -1.49
CA SER A 82 5.93 1.58 -0.38
C SER A 82 6.82 1.01 0.72
N MET A 83 6.26 0.26 1.67
CA MET A 83 6.92 -0.12 2.92
C MET A 83 8.12 -1.07 2.72
N ASP A 84 8.28 -1.67 1.54
CA ASP A 84 9.48 -2.42 1.18
C ASP A 84 10.75 -1.56 1.18
N TRP A 85 10.61 -0.24 1.04
CA TRP A 85 11.71 0.73 1.05
C TRP A 85 11.99 1.33 2.43
N PHE A 86 11.17 1.02 3.43
CA PHE A 86 11.33 1.60 4.77
C PHE A 86 12.45 0.89 5.55
N ASP A 87 13.07 1.63 6.47
CA ASP A 87 13.99 1.04 7.46
C ASP A 87 13.21 0.15 8.44
N PRO A 88 13.51 -1.16 8.53
CA PRO A 88 12.85 -2.07 9.48
C PRO A 88 13.03 -1.67 10.95
N ASN A 89 14.06 -0.88 11.27
CA ASN A 89 14.31 -0.38 12.62
C ASN A 89 13.78 1.05 12.82
N GLY A 90 13.21 1.66 11.78
CA GLY A 90 12.62 2.99 11.82
C GLY A 90 11.16 2.99 12.28
N VAL A 91 10.62 4.19 12.47
CA VAL A 91 9.22 4.39 12.92
C VAL A 91 8.23 4.59 11.77
N ALA A 92 8.70 4.79 10.54
CA ALA A 92 7.88 5.18 9.39
C ALA A 92 6.72 4.20 9.11
N ALA A 93 6.97 2.89 9.19
CA ALA A 93 5.92 1.88 9.01
C ALA A 93 4.84 2.00 10.09
N ALA A 94 5.24 2.05 11.36
CA ALA A 94 4.31 2.15 12.48
C ALA A 94 3.48 3.44 12.43
N THR A 95 4.10 4.58 12.09
CA THR A 95 3.42 5.87 11.90
C THR A 95 2.37 5.78 10.80
N GLN A 96 2.76 5.29 9.62
CA GLN A 96 1.83 5.16 8.49
C GLN A 96 0.69 4.19 8.80
N ILE A 97 0.98 3.04 9.43
CA ILE A 97 -0.01 2.03 9.81
C ILE A 97 -0.99 2.57 10.86
N THR A 98 -0.51 3.37 11.81
CA THR A 98 -1.37 4.06 12.79
C THR A 98 -2.36 4.99 12.11
N LYS A 99 -1.90 5.79 11.13
CA LYS A 99 -2.77 6.68 10.37
C LYS A 99 -3.74 5.90 9.48
N LEU A 100 -3.31 4.80 8.86
CA LEU A 100 -4.18 3.88 8.13
C LEU A 100 -5.25 3.28 9.04
N ASN A 101 -4.89 2.87 10.26
CA ASN A 101 -5.87 2.40 11.23
C ASN A 101 -6.92 3.48 11.47
N ARG A 102 -6.52 4.73 11.76
CA ARG A 102 -7.45 5.84 12.00
C ARG A 102 -8.38 6.11 10.81
N THR A 103 -7.84 6.18 9.59
CA THR A 103 -8.61 6.55 8.40
C THR A 103 -9.48 5.42 7.86
N LEU A 104 -9.13 4.14 8.11
CA LEU A 104 -9.97 3.00 7.74
C LEU A 104 -11.12 2.81 8.72
N LYS A 105 -12.31 2.56 8.17
CA LYS A 105 -13.44 2.09 8.99
C LYS A 105 -13.14 0.71 9.59
N MET A 106 -13.84 0.35 10.67
CA MET A 106 -13.77 -1.01 11.22
C MET A 106 -14.10 -2.06 10.16
N GLY A 107 -13.30 -3.14 10.09
CA GLY A 107 -13.39 -4.13 9.01
C GLY A 107 -12.89 -3.65 7.64
N GLY A 108 -12.37 -2.42 7.55
CA GLY A 108 -11.67 -1.91 6.38
C GLY A 108 -10.40 -2.70 6.08
N ARG A 109 -9.94 -2.70 4.83
CA ARG A 109 -8.87 -3.60 4.37
C ARG A 109 -7.71 -2.84 3.74
N VAL A 110 -6.49 -3.30 4.01
CA VAL A 110 -5.28 -2.89 3.31
C VAL A 110 -4.82 -4.06 2.45
N LEU A 111 -4.67 -3.84 1.14
CA LEU A 111 -4.04 -4.77 0.22
C LEU A 111 -2.59 -4.36 0.02
N LEU A 112 -1.67 -5.28 0.26
CA LEU A 112 -0.23 -5.08 0.16
C LEU A 112 0.35 -5.98 -0.92
N ARG A 113 1.23 -5.44 -1.76
CA ARG A 113 2.14 -6.23 -2.62
C ARG A 113 3.56 -5.96 -2.16
N SER A 114 4.32 -7.03 -1.91
CA SER A 114 5.68 -6.93 -1.35
C SER A 114 6.72 -7.68 -2.16
N SER A 115 7.93 -7.14 -2.20
CA SER A 115 9.14 -7.78 -2.74
C SER A 115 9.64 -8.94 -1.85
N ALA A 116 9.18 -9.04 -0.61
CA ALA A 116 9.48 -10.15 0.31
C ALA A 116 8.37 -11.22 0.32
N LEU A 117 8.74 -12.47 0.61
CA LEU A 117 7.75 -13.56 0.80
C LEU A 117 6.96 -13.36 2.11
N ARG A 118 7.65 -12.93 3.16
CA ARG A 118 7.09 -12.50 4.44
C ARG A 118 7.63 -11.11 4.78
N PRO A 119 6.87 -10.04 4.52
CA PRO A 119 7.29 -8.67 4.81
C PRO A 119 7.31 -8.44 6.33
N TRP A 120 8.35 -7.79 6.84
CA TRP A 120 8.51 -7.49 8.28
C TRP A 120 7.39 -6.59 8.81
N TYR A 121 6.90 -5.67 7.99
CA TYR A 121 5.83 -4.74 8.38
C TYR A 121 4.46 -5.41 8.53
N VAL A 122 4.27 -6.67 8.13
CA VAL A 122 3.04 -7.42 8.42
C VAL A 122 2.86 -7.62 9.91
N ASP A 123 3.94 -7.93 10.62
CA ASP A 123 3.90 -8.09 12.08
C ASP A 123 3.56 -6.74 12.76
N ILE A 124 3.97 -5.61 12.14
CA ILE A 124 3.60 -4.27 12.60
C ILE A 124 2.12 -3.99 12.37
N PHE A 125 1.56 -4.37 11.21
CA PHE A 125 0.10 -4.29 10.98
C PHE A 125 -0.66 -5.05 12.08
N GLU A 126 -0.22 -6.27 12.41
CA GLU A 126 -0.85 -7.07 13.46
C GLU A 126 -0.78 -6.41 14.83
N ALA A 127 0.38 -5.85 15.20
CA ALA A 127 0.55 -5.08 16.43
C ALA A 127 -0.31 -3.80 16.48
N HIS A 128 -0.76 -3.29 15.33
CA HIS A 128 -1.55 -2.05 15.22
C HIS A 128 -3.03 -2.31 14.90
N GLY A 129 -3.56 -3.45 15.37
CA GLY A 129 -5.00 -3.73 15.35
C GLY A 129 -5.52 -4.28 14.02
N PHE A 130 -4.67 -4.89 13.21
CA PHE A 130 -5.07 -5.58 11.99
C PHE A 130 -4.93 -7.10 12.13
N SER A 131 -5.74 -7.84 11.39
CA SER A 131 -5.54 -9.27 11.12
C SER A 131 -5.03 -9.45 9.71
N SER A 132 -3.90 -10.13 9.55
CA SER A 132 -3.22 -10.28 8.26
C SER A 132 -3.40 -11.67 7.68
N LYS A 133 -3.65 -11.75 6.36
CA LYS A 133 -3.75 -13.00 5.61
C LYS A 133 -2.88 -12.93 4.35
N CYS A 134 -2.01 -13.90 4.17
CA CYS A 134 -1.29 -14.07 2.91
C CYS A 134 -2.26 -14.57 1.84
N MET A 135 -2.42 -13.80 0.76
CA MET A 135 -3.31 -14.11 -0.36
C MET A 135 -2.59 -14.85 -1.49
N GLY A 136 -1.26 -14.79 -1.51
CA GLY A 136 -0.43 -15.53 -2.45
C GLY A 136 1.03 -15.12 -2.29
N TYR A 137 1.93 -16.05 -2.57
CA TYR A 137 3.36 -15.81 -2.59
C TYR A 137 4.02 -16.66 -3.67
N ARG A 138 5.15 -16.20 -4.18
CA ARG A 138 5.85 -16.85 -5.29
C ARG A 138 6.63 -18.05 -4.76
N THR A 139 6.31 -19.22 -5.28
CA THR A 139 7.09 -20.45 -5.14
C THR A 139 7.51 -20.93 -6.53
N ASP A 140 8.45 -21.87 -6.60
CA ASP A 140 8.91 -22.38 -7.89
C ASP A 140 7.75 -22.95 -8.72
N GLY A 141 7.63 -22.47 -9.95
CA GLY A 141 6.55 -22.83 -10.88
C GLY A 141 5.19 -22.16 -10.61
N ALA A 142 5.05 -21.43 -9.50
CA ALA A 142 3.81 -20.71 -9.18
C ALA A 142 3.83 -19.28 -9.72
N CYS A 143 2.67 -18.84 -10.19
CA CYS A 143 2.43 -17.52 -10.74
C CYS A 143 1.31 -16.85 -9.93
N ILE A 144 1.61 -15.73 -9.28
CA ILE A 144 0.64 -15.08 -8.37
C ILE A 144 -0.25 -14.04 -9.07
N ASP A 145 0.19 -13.53 -10.21
CA ASP A 145 -0.58 -12.71 -11.14
C ASP A 145 0.09 -12.72 -12.52
N ARG A 146 -0.48 -12.02 -13.50
CA ARG A 146 0.03 -12.00 -14.89
C ARG A 146 1.37 -11.28 -15.07
N VAL A 147 1.91 -10.64 -14.04
CA VAL A 147 3.22 -9.96 -14.06
C VAL A 147 4.25 -10.75 -13.24
N ASN A 148 3.84 -11.39 -12.14
CA ASN A 148 4.64 -12.24 -11.27
C ASN A 148 5.90 -11.57 -10.68
N MET A 149 5.89 -10.24 -10.59
CA MET A 149 7.07 -9.43 -10.18
C MET A 149 7.30 -9.46 -8.67
N TYR A 150 6.30 -9.09 -7.88
CA TYR A 150 6.36 -9.10 -6.41
C TYR A 150 6.43 -10.54 -5.87
N ALA A 151 7.00 -10.71 -4.68
CA ALA A 151 7.14 -12.01 -4.05
C ALA A 151 5.88 -12.43 -3.29
N SER A 152 5.09 -11.50 -2.74
CA SER A 152 3.87 -11.85 -2.00
C SER A 152 2.76 -10.80 -2.10
N CYS A 153 1.54 -11.23 -1.74
CA CYS A 153 0.33 -10.43 -1.67
C CYS A 153 -0.35 -10.69 -0.33
N TRP A 154 -0.70 -9.64 0.41
CA TRP A 154 -1.27 -9.72 1.75
C TRP A 154 -2.51 -8.86 1.87
N LEU A 155 -3.47 -9.34 2.67
CA LEU A 155 -4.68 -8.61 3.03
C LEU A 155 -4.69 -8.41 4.55
N CYS A 156 -4.60 -7.15 4.98
CA CYS A 156 -4.67 -6.77 6.40
C CYS A 156 -6.05 -6.15 6.67
N THR A 157 -6.86 -6.77 7.52
CA THR A 157 -8.21 -6.30 7.87
C THR A 157 -8.17 -5.64 9.23
N LYS A 158 -8.68 -4.41 9.33
CA LYS A 158 -8.74 -3.68 10.60
C LYS A 158 -9.74 -4.37 11.53
N MET A 159 -9.26 -4.83 12.68
CA MET A 159 -10.04 -5.51 13.71
C MET A 159 -10.29 -4.62 14.93
N GLU A 160 -9.39 -3.67 15.18
CA GLU A 160 -9.40 -2.85 16.39
C GLU A 160 -9.06 -1.39 16.06
N ASN A 161 -9.61 -0.46 16.84
CA ASN A 161 -9.18 0.94 16.81
C ASN A 161 -8.02 1.10 17.78
N LEU A 162 -7.00 1.84 17.36
CA LEU A 162 -5.94 2.24 18.28
C LEU A 162 -6.48 3.28 19.28
N PRO A 163 -5.95 3.32 20.52
CA PRO A 163 -6.26 4.38 21.45
C PRO A 163 -5.91 5.72 20.81
N LEU A 164 -6.75 6.74 21.05
CA LEU A 164 -6.39 8.10 20.67
C LEU A 164 -5.10 8.46 21.41
N LEU A 165 -4.08 8.88 20.66
CA LEU A 165 -2.91 9.52 21.24
C LEU A 165 -3.42 10.78 21.94
N THR A 166 -3.65 10.71 23.26
CA THR A 166 -3.74 11.91 24.07
C THR A 166 -2.37 12.58 23.97
N PRO A 167 -2.28 13.85 23.53
CA PRO A 167 -1.01 14.55 23.61
C PRO A 167 -0.56 14.54 25.07
N GLU A 168 0.63 14.00 25.33
CA GLU A 168 1.25 14.12 26.64
C GLU A 168 1.37 15.62 26.95
N PRO A 169 0.98 16.08 28.15
CA PRO A 169 1.19 17.48 28.52
C PRO A 169 2.69 17.76 28.43
N GLU A 170 3.05 18.81 27.68
CA GLU A 170 4.40 19.33 27.60
C GLU A 170 4.94 19.46 29.03
N MET A 171 5.99 18.70 29.34
CA MET A 171 6.68 18.81 30.61
C MET A 171 7.33 20.19 30.64
N GLU A 172 6.69 21.15 31.32
CA GLU A 172 7.27 22.47 31.60
C GLU A 172 8.68 22.26 32.14
N CYS A 173 9.68 22.72 31.37
CA CYS A 173 11.05 22.78 31.82
C CYS A 173 11.08 23.61 33.10
N MET A 174 11.26 22.96 34.25
CA MET A 174 11.53 23.66 35.50
C MET A 174 12.83 24.45 35.34
N ASP A 175 12.72 25.77 35.47
CA ASP A 175 13.85 26.69 35.50
C ASP A 175 14.88 26.25 36.55
N VAL A 176 16.08 25.90 36.10
CA VAL A 176 17.23 25.67 36.96
C VAL A 176 17.78 27.02 37.39
N PRO A 177 17.96 27.33 38.69
CA PRO A 177 18.51 28.63 39.10
C PRO A 177 19.98 28.75 38.69
N ASP A 178 20.32 29.82 37.98
CA ASP A 178 21.68 30.21 37.64
C ASP A 178 22.51 30.48 38.91
N ILE A 179 23.28 29.47 39.34
CA ILE A 179 24.39 29.65 40.27
C ILE A 179 25.65 29.74 39.44
N ASN A 180 25.99 30.95 38.99
CA ASN A 180 27.37 31.41 38.78
C ASN A 180 27.41 32.90 38.42
N ARG A 181 27.28 33.75 39.44
CA ARG A 181 27.93 35.07 39.45
C ARG A 181 29.05 35.03 40.47
N PHE A 182 30.26 34.70 40.01
CA PHE A 182 31.49 35.11 40.67
C PHE A 182 32.14 36.23 39.87
N SER A 183 32.38 37.31 40.60
CA SER A 183 32.92 38.60 40.22
C SER A 183 34.33 38.49 39.63
N LEU A 184 34.60 39.35 38.64
CA LEU A 184 35.78 40.22 38.55
C LEU A 184 35.42 41.45 37.71
#